data_AF-A0A017HX93-F1
#
_entry.id   AF-A0A017HX93-F1
#
_cell.length_a   1.000
_cell.length_b   1.000
_cell.length_c   1.000
_cell.angle_alpha   90.00
_cell.angle_beta   90.00
_cell.angle_gamma   90.00
#
_symmetry.space_group_name_H-M   'P 1'
#
loop_
_entity.id
_entity.type
_entity.pdbx_description
1 polymer ?
#
loop_
_entity_poly.entity_id
_entity_poly.type
_entity_poly.pdbx_seq_one_letter_code
_entity_poly.pdbx_strand_id
1 'polypeptide(L)'
;MKGSCLCGGVRFETRGEPIVTSYCHCSQCRRMSGGIWASADMRREDVTIEGEVRWFRATSKARRGFCPTCGAFLFWEAEGSGEIAVALGAVDGPTGLTLTRHLNVPDSMPFHEGPLRDACLCGAVTVTLDTSPGEITACHCTQCRKTSGHVPRSLDDPDRRSRIEGEVAAYRSAGGAVRSFCPTCGTKIAFDGPDGLLSLEAGLFDRLAGREPDLHIFTASKGDYYDLPEGVPAYPEAGPD
;
A
#
# COMPACT_ATOMS: atom_id res chain seq x y z
N MET A 1 -16.86 11.45 1.82
CA MET A 1 -15.43 11.85 1.67
C MET A 1 -15.09 12.01 0.19
N LYS A 2 -14.05 12.78 -0.17
CA LYS A 2 -13.52 12.86 -1.54
C LYS A 2 -12.08 12.39 -1.57
N GLY A 3 -11.65 11.77 -2.66
CA GLY A 3 -10.28 11.29 -2.77
C GLY A 3 -9.85 11.05 -4.21
N SER A 4 -8.56 10.78 -4.36
CA SER A 4 -7.94 10.62 -5.66
C SER A 4 -6.68 9.75 -5.60
N CYS A 5 -6.37 9.07 -6.71
CA CYS A 5 -5.06 8.44 -6.87
C CYS A 5 -3.94 9.49 -6.93
N LEU A 6 -2.68 9.04 -6.82
CA LEU A 6 -1.53 9.93 -6.84
C LEU A 6 -1.43 10.80 -8.10
N CYS A 7 -1.80 10.31 -9.28
CA CYS A 7 -1.75 11.10 -10.53
C CYS A 7 -3.02 11.93 -10.76
N GLY A 8 -4.05 11.81 -9.92
CA GLY A 8 -5.34 12.47 -10.08
C GLY A 8 -6.22 11.93 -11.21
N GLY A 9 -5.79 10.89 -11.93
CA GLY A 9 -6.53 10.28 -13.03
C GLY A 9 -7.75 9.46 -12.60
N VAL A 10 -7.76 8.97 -11.36
CA VAL A 10 -8.94 8.35 -10.72
C VAL A 10 -9.34 9.21 -9.53
N ARG A 11 -10.63 9.55 -9.45
CA ARG A 11 -11.23 10.29 -8.33
C ARG A 11 -12.43 9.51 -7.80
N PHE A 12 -12.74 9.68 -6.53
CA PHE A 12 -13.93 9.11 -5.93
C PHE A 12 -14.58 10.06 -4.94
N GLU A 13 -15.89 9.90 -4.79
CA GLU A 13 -16.69 10.57 -3.77
C GLU A 13 -17.58 9.53 -3.07
N THR A 14 -17.60 9.57 -1.75
CA THR A 14 -18.47 8.75 -0.91
C THR A 14 -19.51 9.61 -0.20
N ARG A 15 -20.74 9.09 -0.12
CA ARG A 15 -21.86 9.69 0.61
C ARG A 15 -22.24 8.82 1.82
N GLY A 16 -22.81 9.44 2.84
CA GLY A 16 -23.15 8.75 4.08
C GLY A 16 -21.94 8.31 4.90
N GLU A 17 -22.22 7.57 5.97
CA GLU A 17 -21.22 7.04 6.89
C GLU A 17 -20.67 5.69 6.40
N PRO A 18 -19.38 5.39 6.60
CA PRO A 18 -18.84 4.05 6.40
C PRO A 18 -19.58 3.00 7.23
N ILE A 19 -19.82 1.83 6.63
CA ILE A 19 -20.30 0.63 7.31
C ILE A 19 -19.25 0.18 8.34
N VAL A 20 -17.97 0.24 7.93
CA VAL A 20 -16.82 -0.09 8.76
C VAL A 20 -15.57 0.62 8.27
N THR A 21 -14.71 0.98 9.20
CA THR A 21 -13.32 1.37 8.94
C THR A 21 -12.39 0.27 9.47
N SER A 22 -11.48 -0.26 8.65
CA SER A 22 -10.64 -1.39 9.08
C SER A 22 -9.22 -1.38 8.52
N TYR A 23 -8.34 -2.06 9.24
CA TYR A 23 -7.06 -2.52 8.72
C TYR A 23 -7.18 -3.95 8.20
N CYS A 24 -6.70 -4.21 6.98
CA CYS A 24 -6.55 -5.57 6.49
C CYS A 24 -5.09 -5.98 6.42
N HIS A 25 -4.81 -7.10 7.06
CA HIS A 25 -3.48 -7.66 7.27
C HIS A 25 -3.14 -8.82 6.31
N CYS A 26 -4.11 -9.24 5.49
CA CYS A 26 -3.94 -10.41 4.63
C CYS A 26 -2.88 -10.19 3.55
N SER A 27 -2.25 -11.27 3.13
CA SER A 27 -1.16 -11.27 2.14
C SER A 27 -1.53 -10.60 0.81
N GLN A 28 -2.81 -10.67 0.41
CA GLN A 28 -3.29 -10.02 -0.82
C GLN A 28 -3.36 -8.50 -0.68
N CYS A 29 -3.81 -8.00 0.47
CA CYS A 29 -3.83 -6.56 0.74
C CYS A 29 -2.41 -6.02 0.88
N ARG A 30 -1.52 -6.75 1.57
CA ARG A 30 -0.13 -6.33 1.73
C ARG A 30 0.63 -6.19 0.42
N ARG A 31 0.49 -7.16 -0.49
CA ARG A 31 1.09 -7.07 -1.82
C ARG A 31 0.59 -5.85 -2.60
N MET A 32 -0.67 -5.47 -2.42
CA MET A 32 -1.28 -4.36 -3.16
C MET A 32 -0.97 -2.99 -2.58
N SER A 33 -0.77 -2.89 -1.26
CA SER A 33 -0.50 -1.64 -0.56
C SER A 33 0.98 -1.42 -0.24
N GLY A 34 1.83 -2.45 -0.28
CA GLY A 34 3.19 -2.40 0.23
C GLY A 34 3.27 -2.44 1.77
N GLY A 35 2.16 -2.64 2.47
CA GLY A 35 2.07 -2.59 3.93
C GLY A 35 0.74 -3.15 4.44
N ILE A 36 0.23 -2.70 5.59
CA ILE A 36 -1.18 -2.99 5.93
C ILE A 36 -2.08 -2.06 5.08
N TRP A 37 -3.32 -2.47 4.79
CA TRP A 37 -4.25 -1.64 4.02
C TRP A 37 -5.35 -1.09 4.92
N ALA A 38 -5.61 0.21 4.86
CA ALA A 38 -6.65 0.88 5.64
C ALA A 38 -7.79 1.33 4.72
N SER A 39 -9.01 0.94 5.06
CA SER A 39 -10.19 1.23 4.23
C SER A 39 -11.41 1.67 5.02
N ALA A 40 -12.31 2.35 4.32
CA ALA A 40 -13.69 2.56 4.73
C ALA A 40 -14.62 1.81 3.77
N ASP A 41 -15.39 0.88 4.30
CA ASP A 41 -16.36 0.10 3.54
C ASP A 41 -17.66 0.90 3.44
N MET A 42 -18.12 1.08 2.22
CA MET A 42 -19.30 1.85 1.86
C MET A 42 -20.29 0.95 1.13
N ARG A 43 -21.57 1.34 1.10
CA ARG A 43 -22.48 0.78 0.11
C ARG A 43 -22.00 1.20 -1.27
N ARG A 44 -22.07 0.28 -2.24
CA ARG A 44 -21.60 0.53 -3.60
C ARG A 44 -22.34 1.69 -4.26
N GLU A 45 -23.64 1.82 -3.99
CA GLU A 45 -24.50 2.91 -4.49
C GLU A 45 -24.09 4.30 -3.97
N ASP A 46 -23.41 4.35 -2.82
CA ASP A 46 -22.96 5.59 -2.19
C ASP A 46 -21.56 6.02 -2.64
N VAL A 47 -20.94 5.29 -3.57
CA VAL A 47 -19.60 5.59 -4.09
C VAL A 47 -19.63 5.92 -5.58
N THR A 48 -19.30 7.17 -5.90
CA THR A 48 -19.07 7.62 -7.26
C THR A 48 -17.58 7.51 -7.58
N ILE A 49 -17.24 6.96 -8.74
CA ILE A 49 -15.85 6.81 -9.22
C ILE A 49 -15.76 7.43 -10.61
N GLU A 50 -14.79 8.31 -10.79
CA GLU A 50 -14.44 8.94 -12.06
C GLU A 50 -13.04 8.52 -12.51
N GLY A 51 -12.86 8.32 -13.81
CA GLY A 51 -11.60 7.88 -14.41
C GLY A 51 -11.47 6.36 -14.57
N GLU A 52 -10.36 5.93 -15.16
CA GLU A 52 -10.13 4.51 -15.46
C GLU A 52 -9.59 3.76 -14.24
N VAL A 53 -10.34 2.75 -13.79
CA VAL A 53 -9.91 1.79 -12.76
C VAL A 53 -9.65 0.44 -13.40
N ARG A 54 -8.45 -0.09 -13.19
CA ARG A 54 -8.14 -1.48 -13.51
C ARG A 54 -8.55 -2.36 -12.34
N TRP A 55 -9.32 -3.41 -12.63
CA TRP A 55 -9.81 -4.35 -11.63
C TRP A 55 -9.11 -5.69 -11.77
N PHE A 56 -8.51 -6.16 -10.68
CA PHE A 56 -7.92 -7.49 -10.60
C PHE A 56 -8.69 -8.38 -9.64
N ARG A 57 -9.16 -9.52 -10.13
CA ARG A 57 -9.89 -10.52 -9.36
C ARG A 57 -8.95 -11.64 -8.95
N ALA A 58 -8.44 -11.56 -7.72
CA ALA A 58 -7.54 -12.59 -7.16
C ALA A 58 -8.30 -13.84 -6.68
N THR A 59 -9.58 -13.70 -6.33
CA THR A 59 -10.45 -14.80 -5.88
C THR A 59 -11.86 -14.61 -6.42
N SER A 60 -12.70 -15.63 -6.36
CA SER A 60 -14.13 -15.50 -6.71
C SER A 60 -14.91 -14.57 -5.78
N LYS A 61 -14.34 -14.20 -4.62
CA LYS A 61 -15.03 -13.45 -3.57
C LYS A 61 -14.88 -11.94 -3.70
N ALA A 62 -13.79 -11.46 -4.31
CA ALA A 62 -13.53 -10.03 -4.37
C ALA A 62 -12.59 -9.63 -5.49
N ARG A 63 -12.77 -8.39 -5.95
CA ARG A 63 -11.88 -7.70 -6.90
C ARG A 63 -11.23 -6.48 -6.25
N ARG A 64 -10.07 -6.11 -6.79
CA ARG A 64 -9.23 -4.99 -6.31
C ARG A 64 -9.06 -3.96 -7.41
N GLY A 65 -9.42 -2.72 -7.13
CA GLY A 65 -9.37 -1.62 -8.07
C GLY A 65 -8.12 -0.77 -7.83
N PHE A 66 -7.33 -0.56 -8.88
CA PHE A 66 -6.15 0.29 -8.85
C PHE A 66 -6.09 1.22 -10.06
N CYS A 67 -5.38 2.34 -9.92
CA CYS A 67 -5.12 3.24 -11.04
C CYS A 67 -4.08 2.61 -11.98
N PRO A 68 -4.37 2.41 -13.28
CA PRO A 68 -3.41 1.81 -14.21
C PRO A 68 -2.19 2.70 -14.50
N THR A 69 -2.28 4.01 -14.24
CA THR A 69 -1.19 4.97 -14.47
C THR A 69 -0.19 5.02 -13.32
N CYS A 70 -0.66 5.25 -12.09
CA CYS A 70 0.23 5.40 -10.92
C CYS A 70 0.24 4.19 -9.98
N GLY A 71 -0.50 3.14 -10.33
CA GLY A 71 -0.60 1.91 -9.56
C GLY A 71 -1.40 2.02 -8.27
N ALA A 72 -1.94 3.20 -7.90
CA ALA A 72 -2.57 3.43 -6.60
C ALA A 72 -3.65 2.39 -6.28
N PHE A 73 -3.54 1.69 -5.15
CA PHE A 73 -4.55 0.71 -4.72
C PHE A 73 -5.68 1.42 -3.99
N LEU A 74 -6.83 1.55 -4.66
CA LEU A 74 -7.91 2.44 -4.24
C LEU A 74 -9.12 1.71 -3.69
N PHE A 75 -9.43 0.52 -4.22
CA PHE A 75 -10.70 -0.12 -3.98
C PHE A 75 -10.58 -1.61 -3.72
N TRP A 76 -11.41 -2.13 -2.82
CA TRP A 76 -11.68 -3.55 -2.70
C TRP A 76 -13.20 -3.73 -2.74
N GLU A 77 -13.68 -4.65 -3.56
CA GLU A 77 -15.11 -4.84 -3.76
C GLU A 77 -15.45 -6.31 -3.59
N ALA A 78 -16.32 -6.61 -2.62
CA ALA A 78 -16.86 -7.94 -2.42
C ALA A 78 -17.86 -8.25 -3.53
N GLU A 79 -17.70 -9.43 -4.15
CA GLU A 79 -18.55 -9.86 -5.24
C GLU A 79 -19.96 -10.15 -4.72
N GLY A 80 -20.94 -9.41 -5.25
CA GLY A 80 -22.37 -9.62 -4.95
C GLY A 80 -22.85 -9.10 -3.59
N SER A 81 -22.01 -8.44 -2.78
CA SER A 81 -22.44 -7.89 -1.48
C SER A 81 -23.14 -6.54 -1.59
N GLY A 82 -22.91 -5.80 -2.68
CA GLY A 82 -23.32 -4.39 -2.78
C GLY A 82 -22.45 -3.45 -1.95
N GLU A 83 -21.25 -3.88 -1.54
CA GLU A 83 -20.30 -3.10 -0.73
C GLU A 83 -18.97 -2.90 -1.45
N ILE A 84 -18.36 -1.74 -1.24
CA ILE A 84 -17.05 -1.38 -1.75
C ILE A 84 -16.25 -0.66 -0.67
N ALA A 85 -15.03 -1.09 -0.45
CA ALA A 85 -14.07 -0.45 0.42
C ALA A 85 -13.25 0.58 -0.38
N VAL A 86 -13.17 1.81 0.12
CA VAL A 86 -12.30 2.88 -0.40
C VAL A 86 -11.06 3.03 0.48
N ALA A 87 -9.90 3.23 -0.14
CA ALA A 87 -8.64 3.41 0.56
C ALA A 87 -8.59 4.75 1.32
N LEU A 88 -8.38 4.70 2.64
CA LEU A 88 -8.34 5.91 3.47
C LEU A 88 -7.11 6.78 3.18
N GLY A 89 -5.97 6.17 2.80
CA GLY A 89 -4.78 6.90 2.38
C GLY A 89 -4.95 7.72 1.09
N ALA A 90 -6.01 7.46 0.31
CA ALA A 90 -6.32 8.18 -0.91
C ALA A 90 -7.34 9.32 -0.73
N VAL A 91 -7.89 9.49 0.48
CA VAL A 91 -8.79 10.61 0.80
C VAL A 91 -8.02 11.92 0.78
N ASP A 92 -8.64 12.94 0.18
CA ASP A 92 -8.11 14.30 0.14
C ASP A 92 -8.50 15.04 1.42
N GLY A 93 -7.50 15.49 2.19
CA GLY A 93 -7.70 16.17 3.47
C GLY A 93 -7.95 15.21 4.65
N PRO A 94 -8.49 15.73 5.78
CA PRO A 94 -8.83 14.91 6.93
C PRO A 94 -9.99 13.97 6.60
N THR A 95 -9.88 12.72 7.05
CA THR A 95 -10.95 11.74 6.91
C THR A 95 -12.07 11.97 7.93
N GLY A 96 -11.73 12.47 9.13
CA GLY A 96 -12.64 12.57 10.27
C GLY A 96 -13.05 11.21 10.84
N LEU A 97 -12.35 10.14 10.48
CA LEU A 97 -12.69 8.76 10.84
C LEU A 97 -11.67 8.19 11.82
N THR A 98 -12.09 7.21 12.62
CA THR A 98 -11.21 6.35 13.40
C THR A 98 -11.36 4.92 12.92
N LEU A 99 -10.26 4.17 12.82
CA LEU A 99 -10.31 2.75 12.48
C LEU A 99 -10.92 1.92 13.62
N THR A 100 -11.84 1.03 13.27
CA THR A 100 -12.65 0.29 14.28
C THR A 100 -12.21 -1.14 14.51
N ARG A 101 -11.44 -1.75 13.59
CA ARG A 101 -10.97 -3.14 13.74
C ARG A 101 -9.79 -3.50 12.82
N HIS A 102 -9.10 -4.56 13.22
CA HIS A 102 -8.10 -5.23 12.42
C HIS A 102 -8.67 -6.56 11.89
N LEU A 103 -8.57 -6.78 10.58
CA LEU A 103 -9.05 -7.96 9.87
C LEU A 103 -7.87 -8.82 9.44
N ASN A 104 -8.04 -10.14 9.53
CA ASN A 104 -7.05 -11.13 9.10
C ASN A 104 -5.68 -10.95 9.78
N VAL A 105 -5.69 -10.56 11.06
CA VAL A 105 -4.50 -10.63 11.92
C VAL A 105 -4.27 -12.11 12.23
N PRO A 106 -3.21 -12.75 11.74
CA PRO A 106 -2.91 -14.12 12.13
C PRO A 106 -2.40 -14.14 13.58
N ASP A 107 -2.62 -15.26 14.26
CA ASP A 107 -2.20 -15.47 15.66
C ASP A 107 -0.69 -15.19 15.87
N SER A 108 0.11 -15.40 14.83
CA SER A 108 1.46 -14.86 14.68
C SER A 108 1.70 -14.48 13.23
N MET A 109 2.07 -13.22 12.99
CA MET A 109 2.60 -12.83 11.70
C MET A 109 4.02 -13.38 11.58
N PRO A 110 4.35 -14.18 10.54
CA PRO A 110 5.67 -14.78 10.46
C PRO A 110 6.73 -13.70 10.19
N PHE A 111 7.83 -13.77 10.92
CA PHE A 111 9.09 -13.12 10.56
C PHE A 111 10.21 -14.15 10.63
N HIS A 112 10.98 -14.26 9.55
CA HIS A 112 12.13 -15.15 9.48
C HIS A 112 13.27 -14.46 8.74
N GLU A 113 14.44 -14.35 9.39
CA GLU A 113 15.68 -13.89 8.75
C GLU A 113 16.09 -14.74 7.54
N GLY A 114 16.91 -14.15 6.67
CA GLY A 114 17.46 -14.80 5.49
C GLY A 114 16.85 -14.32 4.17
N PRO A 115 17.09 -15.06 3.07
CA PRO A 115 16.74 -14.61 1.73
C PRO A 115 15.23 -14.53 1.53
N LEU A 116 14.84 -13.55 0.71
CA LEU A 116 13.46 -13.26 0.36
C LEU A 116 13.19 -13.63 -1.10
N ARG A 117 12.08 -14.33 -1.35
CA ARG A 117 11.60 -14.59 -2.71
C ARG A 117 10.08 -14.66 -2.68
N ASP A 118 9.44 -13.75 -3.39
CA ASP A 118 7.99 -13.68 -3.52
C ASP A 118 7.59 -13.17 -4.90
N ALA A 119 6.30 -13.31 -5.22
CA ALA A 119 5.74 -12.85 -6.48
C ALA A 119 4.58 -11.89 -6.25
N CYS A 120 4.30 -11.08 -7.28
CA CYS A 120 3.11 -10.27 -7.33
C CYS A 120 1.84 -11.13 -7.27
N LEU A 121 0.69 -10.51 -7.01
CA LEU A 121 -0.55 -11.25 -6.74
C LEU A 121 -1.01 -12.15 -7.91
N CYS A 122 -0.69 -11.81 -9.16
CA CYS A 122 -0.95 -12.66 -10.33
C CYS A 122 0.21 -13.62 -10.71
N GLY A 123 1.35 -13.55 -10.02
CA GLY A 123 2.54 -14.37 -10.30
C GLY A 123 3.41 -13.92 -11.47
N ALA A 124 3.04 -12.85 -12.20
CA ALA A 124 3.76 -12.40 -13.39
C ALA A 124 5.10 -11.69 -13.11
N VAL A 125 5.28 -11.14 -11.91
CA VAL A 125 6.50 -10.48 -11.45
C VAL A 125 7.02 -11.20 -10.23
N THR A 126 8.27 -11.65 -10.26
CA THR A 126 8.96 -12.28 -9.12
C THR A 126 10.07 -11.36 -8.65
N VAL A 127 10.24 -11.24 -7.33
CA VAL A 127 11.34 -10.48 -6.72
C VAL A 127 12.11 -11.40 -5.80
N THR A 128 13.44 -11.43 -5.97
CA THR A 128 14.36 -12.20 -5.14
C THR A 128 15.40 -11.27 -4.52
N LEU A 129 15.68 -11.43 -3.23
CA LEU A 129 16.80 -10.82 -2.51
C LEU A 129 17.54 -11.95 -1.77
N ASP A 130 18.75 -12.28 -2.22
CA ASP A 130 19.52 -13.43 -1.72
C ASP A 130 20.24 -13.14 -0.38
N THR A 131 20.06 -11.93 0.17
CA THR A 131 20.60 -11.51 1.46
C THR A 131 19.51 -11.36 2.50
N SER A 132 19.89 -11.29 3.79
CA SER A 132 18.97 -10.83 4.82
C SER A 132 18.44 -9.42 4.51
N PRO A 133 17.19 -9.12 4.86
CA PRO A 133 16.60 -7.80 4.65
C PRO A 133 17.34 -6.73 5.47
N GLY A 134 17.64 -5.59 4.83
CA GLY A 134 18.08 -4.37 5.50
C GLY A 134 16.98 -3.68 6.32
N GLU A 135 17.12 -2.37 6.53
CA GLU A 135 16.16 -1.54 7.25
C GLU A 135 14.80 -1.48 6.55
N ILE A 136 13.71 -1.51 7.32
CA ILE A 136 12.33 -1.29 6.85
C ILE A 136 11.84 0.06 7.36
N THR A 137 11.56 0.94 6.42
CA THR A 137 11.04 2.28 6.68
C THR A 137 9.56 2.36 6.38
N ALA A 138 8.77 2.89 7.33
CA ALA A 138 7.37 3.24 7.14
C ALA A 138 7.24 4.73 6.78
N CYS A 139 6.73 5.03 5.57
CA CYS A 139 6.64 6.41 5.07
C CYS A 139 5.21 6.95 5.08
N HIS A 140 5.00 8.06 5.79
CA HIS A 140 3.67 8.63 6.07
C HIS A 140 3.29 9.78 5.13
N CYS A 141 4.17 10.16 4.19
CA CYS A 141 3.91 11.29 3.31
C CYS A 141 2.66 11.06 2.44
N THR A 142 2.00 12.14 2.04
CA THR A 142 0.77 12.09 1.24
C THR A 142 0.94 11.28 -0.05
N GLN A 143 2.13 11.33 -0.69
CA GLN A 143 2.37 10.56 -1.92
C GLN A 143 2.31 9.05 -1.66
N CYS A 144 2.96 8.59 -0.59
CA CYS A 144 2.98 7.18 -0.18
C CYS A 144 1.59 6.72 0.29
N ARG A 145 0.89 7.55 1.08
CA ARG A 145 -0.50 7.26 1.49
C ARG A 145 -1.43 7.08 0.29
N LYS A 146 -1.37 7.98 -0.70
CA LYS A 146 -2.21 7.93 -1.89
C LYS A 146 -1.93 6.71 -2.78
N THR A 147 -0.69 6.24 -2.85
CA THR A 147 -0.36 5.07 -3.69
C THR A 147 -0.73 3.75 -3.03
N SER A 148 -0.63 3.70 -1.71
CA SER A 148 -0.72 2.46 -0.95
C SER A 148 -2.07 2.28 -0.27
N GLY A 149 -2.85 3.35 -0.13
CA GLY A 149 -4.10 3.37 0.60
C GLY A 149 -3.92 3.40 2.12
N HIS A 150 -2.68 3.35 2.60
CA HIS A 150 -2.23 3.55 3.97
C HIS A 150 -0.71 3.79 3.94
N VAL A 151 0.02 3.51 5.02
CA VAL A 151 1.47 3.57 5.12
C VAL A 151 2.11 2.33 4.46
N PRO A 152 2.82 2.47 3.31
CA PRO A 152 3.68 1.41 2.82
C PRO A 152 4.90 1.23 3.72
N ARG A 153 5.51 0.05 3.63
CA ARG A 153 6.78 -0.28 4.25
C ARG A 153 7.77 -0.62 3.14
N SER A 154 8.90 0.08 3.11
CA SER A 154 9.95 -0.11 2.10
C SER A 154 11.18 -0.70 2.76
N LEU A 155 11.74 -1.74 2.13
CA LEU A 155 12.96 -2.43 2.52
C LEU A 155 14.11 -1.90 1.66
N ASP A 156 15.15 -1.35 2.27
CA ASP A 156 16.25 -0.77 1.50
C ASP A 156 17.15 -1.82 0.83
N ASP A 157 17.53 -1.53 -0.40
CA ASP A 157 18.45 -2.30 -1.25
C ASP A 157 19.45 -1.35 -1.93
N PRO A 158 20.32 -0.67 -1.15
CA PRO A 158 21.20 0.39 -1.65
C PRO A 158 22.18 -0.10 -2.72
N ASP A 159 22.62 -1.35 -2.61
CA ASP A 159 23.54 -1.99 -3.55
C ASP A 159 22.81 -2.64 -4.75
N ARG A 160 21.48 -2.50 -4.84
CA ARG A 160 20.63 -3.07 -5.90
C ARG A 160 20.88 -4.57 -6.11
N ARG A 161 20.93 -5.31 -5.01
CA ARG A 161 21.19 -6.77 -5.00
C ARG A 161 19.96 -7.58 -5.37
N SER A 162 18.78 -6.97 -5.33
CA SER A 162 17.54 -7.63 -5.70
C SER A 162 17.44 -7.89 -7.20
N ARG A 163 16.78 -9.00 -7.55
CA ARG A 163 16.44 -9.38 -8.91
C ARG A 163 14.93 -9.31 -9.09
N ILE A 164 14.48 -8.48 -10.03
CA ILE A 164 13.06 -8.31 -10.40
C ILE A 164 12.87 -8.92 -11.79
N GLU A 165 12.06 -9.98 -11.87
CA GLU A 165 11.81 -10.74 -13.11
C GLU A 165 10.35 -10.60 -13.51
N GLY A 166 10.09 -10.16 -14.76
CA GLY A 166 8.75 -9.87 -15.27
C GLY A 166 8.56 -8.40 -15.67
N GLU A 167 7.44 -8.09 -16.31
CA GLU A 167 7.13 -6.72 -16.73
C GLU A 167 6.57 -5.89 -15.56
N VAL A 168 7.18 -4.72 -15.32
CA VAL A 168 6.73 -3.74 -14.33
C VAL A 168 6.34 -2.43 -15.01
N ALA A 169 5.22 -1.85 -14.57
CA ALA A 169 4.88 -0.46 -14.88
C ALA A 169 5.51 0.46 -13.83
N ALA A 170 5.83 1.68 -14.23
CA ALA A 170 6.49 2.66 -13.37
C ALA A 170 5.81 4.03 -13.46
N TYR A 171 5.71 4.71 -12.33
CA TYR A 171 5.20 6.08 -12.26
C TYR A 171 6.17 6.99 -11.51
N ARG A 172 6.61 8.05 -12.18
CA ARG A 172 7.44 9.09 -11.57
C ARG A 172 6.54 10.14 -10.91
N SER A 173 6.68 10.32 -9.60
CA SER A 173 5.93 11.34 -8.88
C SER A 173 6.62 12.70 -8.92
N ALA A 174 5.90 13.75 -8.53
CA ALA A 174 6.42 15.12 -8.54
C ALA A 174 7.71 15.28 -7.69
N GLY A 175 7.87 14.48 -6.64
CA GLY A 175 9.09 14.44 -5.82
C GLY A 175 10.28 13.70 -6.44
N GLY A 176 10.21 13.34 -7.72
CA GLY A 176 11.32 12.69 -8.45
C GLY A 176 11.37 11.16 -8.31
N ALA A 177 10.81 10.61 -7.23
CA ALA A 177 10.77 9.17 -6.99
C ALA A 177 9.96 8.40 -8.04
N VAL A 178 10.44 7.21 -8.39
CA VAL A 178 9.77 6.28 -9.31
C VAL A 178 9.20 5.11 -8.51
N ARG A 179 7.91 4.82 -8.71
CA ARG A 179 7.21 3.71 -8.06
C ARG A 179 6.86 2.65 -9.09
N SER A 180 7.31 1.44 -8.85
CA SER A 180 7.13 0.30 -9.74
C SER A 180 6.06 -0.64 -9.20
N PHE A 181 5.18 -1.10 -10.09
CA PHE A 181 4.07 -1.99 -9.76
C PHE A 181 3.78 -2.96 -10.91
N CYS A 182 3.16 -4.10 -10.60
CA CYS A 182 2.71 -5.04 -11.62
C CYS A 182 1.54 -4.41 -12.43
N PRO A 183 1.64 -4.28 -13.76
CA PRO A 183 0.58 -3.67 -14.58
C PRO A 183 -0.71 -4.50 -14.59
N THR A 184 -0.62 -5.81 -14.32
CA THR A 184 -1.77 -6.73 -14.35
C THR A 184 -2.57 -6.68 -13.07
N CYS A 185 -1.92 -6.85 -11.91
CA CYS A 185 -2.62 -6.96 -10.63
C CYS A 185 -2.51 -5.73 -9.74
N GLY A 186 -1.59 -4.79 -10.01
CA GLY A 186 -1.42 -3.58 -9.20
C GLY A 186 -0.54 -3.77 -7.95
N THR A 187 0.06 -4.96 -7.76
CA THR A 187 1.00 -5.21 -6.67
C THR A 187 2.18 -4.26 -6.71
N LYS A 188 2.52 -3.67 -5.56
CA LYS A 188 3.69 -2.81 -5.39
C LYS A 188 4.96 -3.66 -5.40
N ILE A 189 5.98 -3.18 -6.10
CA ILE A 189 7.22 -3.93 -6.31
C ILE A 189 8.39 -3.19 -5.68
N ALA A 190 8.65 -1.97 -6.12
CA ALA A 190 9.84 -1.22 -5.73
C ALA A 190 9.60 0.28 -5.79
N PHE A 191 10.49 0.99 -5.11
CA PHE A 191 10.58 2.43 -5.04
C PHE A 191 12.03 2.81 -5.34
N ASP A 192 12.24 3.60 -6.39
CA ASP A 192 13.52 4.27 -6.64
C ASP A 192 13.40 5.71 -6.13
N GLY A 193 14.15 6.01 -5.09
CA GLY A 193 14.26 7.35 -4.50
C GLY A 193 14.93 8.34 -5.45
N PRO A 194 14.66 9.66 -5.28
CA PRO A 194 15.30 10.70 -6.08
C PRO A 194 16.82 10.81 -5.84
N ASP A 195 17.29 10.26 -4.71
CA ASP A 195 18.69 10.08 -4.30
C ASP A 195 19.36 8.84 -4.94
N GLY A 196 18.60 8.02 -5.67
CA GLY A 196 19.09 6.80 -6.30
C GLY A 196 18.99 5.55 -5.43
N LEU A 197 18.54 5.66 -4.17
CA LEU A 197 18.30 4.52 -3.29
C LEU A 197 17.16 3.66 -3.87
N LEU A 198 17.43 2.38 -4.08
CA LEU A 198 16.40 1.40 -4.39
C LEU A 198 15.87 0.83 -3.08
N SER A 199 14.54 0.77 -2.96
CA SER A 199 13.86 0.04 -1.90
C SER A 199 12.82 -0.89 -2.50
N LEU A 200 12.64 -2.07 -1.91
CA LEU A 200 11.60 -3.04 -2.25
C LEU A 200 10.38 -2.83 -1.38
N GLU A 201 9.19 -3.10 -1.91
CA GLU A 201 7.95 -2.97 -1.12
C GLU A 201 7.83 -4.17 -0.18
N ALA A 202 8.02 -3.94 1.12
CA ALA A 202 8.11 -5.01 2.12
C ALA A 202 6.81 -5.84 2.20
N GLY A 203 5.65 -5.22 1.94
CA GLY A 203 4.37 -5.91 1.84
C GLY A 203 4.26 -6.97 0.73
N LEU A 204 5.20 -6.99 -0.21
CA LEU A 204 5.34 -8.05 -1.22
C LEU A 204 5.71 -9.41 -0.58
N PHE A 205 6.52 -9.37 0.48
CA PHE A 205 7.16 -10.56 1.04
C PHE A 205 6.37 -11.12 2.22
N ASP A 206 5.89 -12.35 2.10
CA ASP A 206 5.12 -12.98 3.18
C ASP A 206 6.00 -13.28 4.40
N ARG A 207 7.31 -13.44 4.21
CA ARG A 207 8.29 -13.62 5.31
C ARG A 207 8.55 -12.36 6.14
N LEU A 208 8.15 -11.17 5.65
CA LEU A 208 8.28 -9.91 6.38
C LEU A 208 6.97 -9.51 7.09
N ALA A 209 5.95 -10.36 7.01
CA ALA A 209 4.63 -10.15 7.56
C ALA A 209 4.62 -9.60 9.00
N GLY A 210 5.45 -10.19 9.86
CA GLY A 210 5.52 -9.90 11.29
C GLY A 210 6.67 -8.99 11.69
N ARG A 211 7.40 -8.43 10.72
CA ARG A 211 8.47 -7.48 11.03
C ARG A 211 7.89 -6.08 11.17
N GLU A 212 8.07 -5.48 12.33
CA GLU A 212 7.79 -4.06 12.56
C GLU A 212 8.77 -3.18 11.77
N PRO A 213 8.37 -1.97 11.34
CA PRO A 213 9.30 -1.03 10.76
C PRO A 213 10.36 -0.61 11.78
N ASP A 214 11.56 -0.32 11.30
CA ASP A 214 12.67 0.16 12.13
C ASP A 214 12.53 1.67 12.42
N LEU A 215 11.83 2.41 11.55
CA LEU A 215 11.49 3.82 11.75
C LEU A 215 10.24 4.25 10.97
N HIS A 216 9.63 5.33 11.45
CA HIS A 216 8.57 6.08 10.78
C HIS A 216 9.09 7.44 10.31
N ILE A 217 8.88 7.78 9.04
CA ILE A 217 9.27 9.07 8.46
C ILE A 217 8.07 9.82 7.87
N PHE A 218 8.19 11.14 7.72
CA PHE A 218 7.17 12.07 7.25
C PHE A 218 5.88 12.05 8.08
N THR A 219 6.01 11.82 9.39
CA THR A 219 4.87 11.63 10.29
C THR A 219 4.01 12.87 10.48
N ALA A 220 4.53 14.08 10.18
CA ALA A 220 3.72 15.31 10.13
C ALA A 220 2.61 15.23 9.07
N SER A 221 2.79 14.40 8.04
CA SER A 221 1.83 14.17 6.95
C SER A 221 0.95 12.92 7.13
N LYS A 222 1.00 12.27 8.31
CA LYS A 222 0.23 11.04 8.59
C LYS A 222 -1.28 11.26 8.42
N GLY A 223 -2.02 10.18 8.21
CA GLY A 223 -3.49 10.24 8.24
C GLY A 223 -4.01 10.55 9.64
N ASP A 224 -5.19 11.15 9.71
CA ASP A 224 -5.89 11.49 10.95
C ASP A 224 -6.62 10.29 11.60
N TYR A 225 -6.67 9.15 10.90
CA TYR A 225 -7.43 7.97 11.30
C TYR A 225 -6.66 6.90 12.10
N TYR A 226 -5.41 7.22 12.51
CA TYR A 226 -4.56 6.30 13.26
C TYR A 226 -3.49 6.99 14.09
N ASP A 227 -3.07 6.31 15.15
CA ASP A 227 -1.91 6.68 15.96
C ASP A 227 -0.67 5.89 15.53
N LEU A 228 0.50 6.45 15.81
CA LEU A 228 1.76 5.76 15.59
C LEU A 228 1.99 4.73 16.70
N PRO A 229 2.53 3.54 16.40
CA PRO A 229 2.96 2.60 17.43
C PRO A 229 3.99 3.23 18.36
N GLU A 230 3.93 2.90 19.64
CA GLU A 230 4.99 3.26 20.59
C GLU A 230 6.25 2.43 20.35
N GLY A 231 7.42 2.98 20.69
CA GLY A 231 8.69 2.24 20.70
C GLY A 231 9.48 2.20 19.40
N VAL A 232 8.92 2.71 18.29
CA VAL A 232 9.64 2.87 17.01
C VAL A 232 9.97 4.36 16.79
N PRO A 233 11.23 4.73 16.47
CA PRO A 233 11.59 6.11 16.15
C PRO A 233 10.68 6.73 15.08
N ALA A 234 10.21 7.95 15.34
CA ALA A 234 9.25 8.64 14.49
C ALA A 234 9.70 10.07 14.18
N TYR A 235 9.90 10.36 12.90
CA TYR A 235 10.42 11.62 12.41
C TYR A 235 9.31 12.40 11.68
N PRO A 236 9.08 13.68 12.00
CA PRO A 236 8.08 14.52 11.32
C PRO A 236 8.32 14.67 9.82
N GLU A 237 9.58 14.65 9.41
CA GLU A 237 10.07 14.83 8.03
C GLU A 237 10.89 13.60 7.59
N ALA A 238 11.94 13.78 6.78
CA ALA A 238 12.89 12.70 6.48
C ALA A 238 13.49 12.10 7.77
N GLY A 239 13.98 10.86 7.67
CA GLY A 239 14.66 10.16 8.76
C GLY A 239 15.94 10.88 9.20
N PRO A 240 16.69 10.30 10.16
CA PRO A 240 17.93 10.90 10.63
C PRO A 240 18.96 10.99 9.48
N ASP A 241 19.67 12.12 9.43
CA ASP A 241 20.83 12.34 8.53
C ASP A 241 22.04 11.45 8.89
#